data_AF-A0ABD0P2L7-F1
#
_entry.id   AF-A0ABD0P2L7-F1
#
_cell.length_a   1.000
_cell.length_b   1.000
_cell.length_c   1.000
_cell.angle_alpha   90.00
_cell.angle_beta   90.00
_cell.angle_gamma   90.00
#
_symmetry.space_group_name_H-M   'P 1'
#
loop_
_entity.id
_entity.type
_entity.pdbx_description
1 polymer ?
#
loop_
_entity_poly.entity_id
_entity_poly.type
_entity_poly.pdbx_seq_one_letter_code
_entity_poly.pdbx_strand_id
1 'polypeptide(L)'
;CCCDGGRGWGPNCELCPLPGTTQYKKMCPLGPGYTTDGQDIDECKVMGNLCKNGRCLNTLGSFSCACKPGYTSDISSTQCL
;
A
#
# COMPACT_ATOMS: atom_id res chain seq x y z
N CYS A 1 6.41 -6.67 2.19
CA CYS A 1 5.43 -7.69 1.79
C CYS A 1 4.05 -7.40 2.37
N CYS A 2 3.75 -7.64 3.66
CA CYS A 2 2.38 -7.40 4.17
C CYS A 2 1.97 -5.95 4.39
N CYS A 3 2.92 -5.08 4.76
CA CYS A 3 2.62 -3.67 4.97
C CYS A 3 2.42 -2.91 3.65
N ASP A 4 2.74 -3.52 2.50
CA ASP A 4 2.71 -2.93 1.14
C ASP A 4 1.58 -3.52 0.27
N GLY A 5 0.51 -4.04 0.90
CA GLY A 5 -0.58 -4.69 0.16
C GLY A 5 -0.23 -6.04 -0.48
N GLY A 6 0.95 -6.60 -0.17
CA GLY A 6 1.28 -7.97 -0.49
C GLY A 6 0.40 -8.95 0.27
N ARG A 7 0.10 -10.10 -0.34
CA ARG A 7 -0.76 -11.14 0.25
C ARG A 7 -0.03 -12.14 1.14
N GLY A 8 1.31 -12.16 1.09
CA GLY A 8 2.10 -12.98 2.01
C GLY A 8 3.48 -12.41 2.32
N TRP A 9 4.10 -12.90 3.40
CA TRP A 9 5.45 -12.53 3.83
C TRP A 9 6.35 -13.75 4.12
N GLY A 10 7.65 -13.49 4.18
CA GLY A 10 8.63 -14.49 4.59
C GLY A 10 8.94 -15.55 3.54
N PRO A 11 9.86 -16.49 3.86
CA PRO A 11 10.32 -17.52 2.94
C PRO A 11 9.27 -18.59 2.62
N ASN A 12 8.25 -18.75 3.47
CA ASN A 12 7.17 -19.73 3.31
C ASN A 12 5.86 -19.13 2.76
N CYS A 13 5.88 -17.85 2.32
CA CYS A 13 4.68 -17.16 1.81
C CYS A 13 3.52 -17.19 2.83
N GLU A 14 3.80 -16.83 4.08
CA GLU A 14 2.79 -16.78 5.14
C GLU A 14 1.75 -15.70 4.83
N LEU A 15 0.47 -16.04 4.94
CA LEU A 15 -0.65 -15.13 4.66
C LEU A 15 -0.59 -13.91 5.56
N CYS A 16 -0.68 -12.73 4.96
CA CYS A 16 -0.64 -11.48 5.70
C CYS A 16 -1.78 -11.37 6.74
N PRO A 17 -1.49 -10.82 7.94
CA PRO A 17 -2.52 -10.61 8.93
C PRO A 17 -3.53 -9.57 8.41
N LEU A 18 -4.79 -9.69 8.80
CA LEU A 18 -5.82 -8.76 8.35
C LEU A 18 -5.57 -7.35 8.92
N PRO A 19 -5.75 -6.29 8.11
CA PRO A 19 -5.64 -4.90 8.57
C PRO A 19 -6.64 -4.66 9.70
N GLY A 20 -6.13 -4.26 10.87
CA GLY A 20 -6.92 -4.05 12.10
C GLY A 20 -6.68 -5.10 13.20
N THR A 21 -6.00 -6.22 12.91
CA THR A 21 -5.60 -7.18 13.94
C THR A 21 -4.39 -6.71 14.75
N THR A 22 -4.24 -7.22 15.98
CA THR A 22 -3.03 -6.97 16.81
C THR A 22 -1.77 -7.53 16.15
N GLN A 23 -1.86 -8.64 15.41
CA GLN A 23 -0.75 -9.17 14.60
C GLN A 23 -0.33 -8.22 13.49
N TYR A 24 -1.29 -7.60 12.79
CA TYR A 24 -0.99 -6.59 11.78
C TYR A 24 -0.29 -5.37 12.40
N LYS A 25 -0.78 -4.84 13.51
CA LYS A 25 -0.13 -3.75 14.25
C LYS A 25 1.26 -4.12 14.78
N LYS A 26 1.48 -5.39 15.12
CA LYS A 26 2.79 -5.85 15.62
C LYS A 26 3.82 -6.00 14.50
N MET A 27 3.36 -6.34 13.29
CA MET A 27 4.22 -6.41 12.10
C MET A 27 4.43 -5.05 11.43
N CYS A 28 3.38 -4.25 11.34
CA CYS A 28 3.36 -2.92 10.75
C CYS A 28 3.00 -1.91 11.86
N PRO A 29 3.96 -1.53 12.73
CA PRO A 29 3.70 -0.66 13.87
C PRO A 29 3.21 0.73 13.47
N LEU A 30 3.63 1.19 12.30
CA LEU A 30 3.22 2.48 11.72
C LEU A 30 2.02 2.37 10.77
N GLY A 31 1.51 1.15 10.54
CA GLY A 31 0.40 0.89 9.62
C GLY A 31 0.83 0.42 8.23
N PRO A 32 -0.13 0.26 7.29
CA PRO A 32 0.18 0.03 5.89
C PRO A 32 1.05 1.19 5.34
N GLY A 33 1.88 0.92 4.33
CA GLY A 33 2.74 1.92 3.71
C GLY A 33 4.06 2.19 4.46
N TYR A 34 4.35 1.49 5.56
CA TYR A 34 5.64 1.61 6.26
C TYR A 34 6.40 0.29 6.34
N THR A 35 7.73 0.37 6.28
CA THR A 35 8.64 -0.74 6.54
C THR A 35 8.68 -1.07 8.02
N THR A 36 9.18 -2.27 8.35
CA THR A 36 9.47 -2.68 9.73
C THR A 36 10.45 -1.74 10.44
N ASP A 37 11.31 -1.05 9.67
CA ASP A 37 12.30 -0.08 10.14
C ASP A 37 11.72 1.34 10.29
N GLY A 38 10.43 1.51 9.98
CA GLY A 38 9.71 2.77 10.07
C GLY A 38 10.03 3.78 8.97
N GLN A 39 10.58 3.30 7.86
CA GLN A 39 10.68 4.08 6.63
C GLN A 39 9.39 3.94 5.84
N ASP A 40 9.00 5.01 5.18
CA ASP A 40 7.90 5.02 4.23
C ASP A 40 8.20 4.09 3.04
N ILE A 41 7.24 3.25 2.68
CA ILE A 41 7.33 2.38 1.52
C ILE A 41 6.77 3.14 0.33
N ASP A 42 7.61 3.36 -0.67
CA ASP A 42 7.20 4.00 -1.91
C ASP A 42 6.43 3.01 -2.79
N GLU A 43 5.12 2.84 -2.54
CA GLU A 43 4.29 1.84 -3.24
C GLU A 43 4.22 2.14 -4.74
N CYS A 44 4.45 3.39 -5.13
CA CYS A 44 4.57 3.80 -6.53
C CYS A 44 5.78 3.18 -7.25
N LYS A 45 6.89 2.93 -6.53
CA LYS A 45 8.07 2.26 -7.08
C LYS A 45 7.97 0.75 -7.00
N VAL A 46 7.36 0.23 -5.93
CA VAL A 46 7.24 -1.22 -5.72
C VAL A 46 6.14 -1.82 -6.59
N MET A 47 5.00 -1.13 -6.69
CA MET A 47 3.83 -1.54 -7.46
C MET A 47 3.55 -0.56 -8.59
N GLY A 48 4.29 -0.66 -9.70
CA GLY A 48 4.09 0.22 -10.86
C GLY A 48 2.69 0.19 -11.49
N ASN A 49 1.85 -0.78 -11.14
CA ASN A 49 0.48 -0.94 -11.64
C ASN A 49 -0.62 -0.58 -10.62
N LEU A 50 -0.28 0.12 -9.54
CA LEU A 50 -1.23 0.51 -8.48
C LEU A 50 -2.31 1.48 -9.02
N CYS A 51 -1.89 2.51 -9.76
CA CYS A 51 -2.78 3.50 -10.36
C CYS A 51 -3.03 3.21 -11.85
N LYS A 52 -3.95 2.30 -12.17
CA LYS A 52 -4.42 2.16 -13.56
C LYS A 52 -5.06 3.47 -14.03
N ASN A 53 -4.59 4.04 -15.13
CA ASN A 53 -5.07 5.30 -15.72
C ASN A 53 -4.79 6.59 -14.92
N GLY A 54 -3.87 6.54 -13.96
CA GLY A 54 -3.44 7.70 -13.17
C GLY A 54 -1.93 7.78 -13.00
N ARG A 55 -1.48 8.80 -12.26
CA ARG A 55 -0.10 8.94 -11.79
C ARG A 55 -0.07 8.65 -10.29
N CYS A 56 0.78 7.72 -9.87
CA CYS A 56 0.97 7.43 -8.45
C CYS A 56 1.78 8.56 -7.78
N LEU A 57 1.31 9.00 -6.62
CA LEU A 57 1.95 9.98 -5.74
C LEU A 57 2.13 9.34 -4.36
N ASN A 58 3.37 9.07 -4.01
CA ASN A 58 3.72 8.54 -2.70
C ASN A 58 3.50 9.60 -1.61
N THR A 59 2.95 9.21 -0.47
CA THR A 59 2.71 10.06 0.70
C THR A 59 3.20 9.35 1.96
N LEU A 60 3.48 10.06 3.05
CA LEU A 60 3.98 9.40 4.26
C LEU A 60 2.92 8.46 4.85
N GLY A 61 3.15 7.15 4.74
CA GLY A 61 2.30 6.07 5.23
C GLY A 61 1.17 5.65 4.31
N SER A 62 1.15 6.15 3.08
CA SER A 62 0.13 5.79 2.09
C SER A 62 0.53 6.30 0.72
N PHE A 63 -0.30 6.07 -0.29
CA PHE A 63 -0.14 6.72 -1.59
C PHE A 63 -1.48 7.24 -2.06
N SER A 64 -1.41 8.18 -2.99
CA SER A 64 -2.57 8.71 -3.69
C SER A 64 -2.37 8.57 -5.19
N CYS A 65 -3.43 8.19 -5.89
CA CYS A 65 -3.45 8.16 -7.34
C CYS A 65 -4.02 9.47 -7.87
N ALA A 66 -3.19 10.25 -8.55
CA ALA A 66 -3.63 11.40 -9.34
C ALA A 66 -4.22 10.89 -10.67
N CYS A 67 -5.54 10.75 -10.71
CA CYS A 67 -6.26 10.28 -11.88
C CYS A 67 -6.20 11.28 -13.03
N LYS A 68 -6.15 10.77 -14.27
CA LYS A 68 -6.27 11.62 -15.46
C LYS A 68 -7.65 12.28 -15.51
N PRO A 69 -7.77 13.48 -16.12
CA PRO A 69 -9.06 14.13 -16.30
C PRO A 69 -10.03 13.20 -17.04
N GLY A 70 -11.18 12.92 -16.41
CA GLY A 70 -12.17 11.95 -16.87
C GLY A 70 -12.23 10.65 -16.06
N TYR A 71 -11.27 10.41 -15.15
CA TYR A 71 -11.28 9.29 -14.21
C TYR A 71 -11.46 9.79 -12.78
N THR A 72 -12.13 9.01 -11.96
CA THR A 72 -12.40 9.30 -10.55
C THR A 72 -11.56 8.43 -9.64
N SER A 73 -11.00 9.00 -8.57
CA SER A 73 -10.31 8.22 -7.55
C SER A 73 -11.31 7.41 -6.73
N ASP A 74 -10.99 6.15 -6.44
CA ASP A 74 -11.76 5.30 -5.53
C ASP A 74 -11.80 5.88 -4.10
N ILE A 75 -12.65 5.34 -3.23
CA ILE A 75 -12.77 5.72 -1.80
C ILE A 75 -11.41 5.67 -1.10
N SER A 76 -10.55 4.73 -1.50
CA SER A 76 -9.21 4.59 -0.94
C SER A 76 -8.18 5.53 -1.58
N SER A 77 -8.54 6.28 -2.62
CA SER A 77 -7.63 7.08 -3.46
C SER A 77 -6.45 6.29 -4.06
N THR A 78 -6.54 4.96 -4.05
CA THR A 78 -5.50 4.04 -4.50
C THR A 78 -5.72 3.50 -5.91
N GLN A 79 -6.83 3.85 -6.54
CA GLN A 79 -7.19 3.39 -7.88
C GLN A 79 -8.00 4.47 -8.60
N CYS A 80 -7.85 4.55 -9.92
CA CYS A 80 -8.64 5.44 -10.77
C CYS A 80 -9.64 4.61 -11.58
N LEU A 81 -10.92 4.90 -11.36
CA LEU A 81 -12.09 4.28 -11.99
C LEU A 81 -12.60 5.17 -13.12
#